data_AF-A0A564YBV2-F1
#
_entry.id   AF-A0A564YBV2-F1
#
_cell.length_a   1.000
_cell.length_b   1.000
_cell.length_c   1.000
_cell.angle_alpha   90.00
_cell.angle_beta   90.00
_cell.angle_gamma   90.00
#
_symmetry.space_group_name_H-M   'P 1'
#
loop_
_entity.id
_entity.type
_entity.pdbx_description
1 polymer ?
#
loop_
_entity_poly.entity_id
_entity_poly.type
_entity_poly.pdbx_seq_one_letter_code
_entity_poly.pdbx_strand_id
1 'polypeptide(L)'
;MCGIYLFLSITYRFIMPESLKESFGYYCTYCEYFGESLPVYFVLGFFVDTIVSRWWQQFRSLPWPDELAMLLSAYSKGNSDHIRMQRRTIMRYMNLAYVFAFFVCCSRTRLRFPSEFSLISAGLATEHEILNYVHNAPLNNPPHYMLPTIWAHNIILQMRQEGSIDSD
;
A
#
# COMPACT_ATOMS: atom_id res chain seq x y z
N MET A 1 25.48 -17.54 2.59
CA MET A 1 26.35 -17.72 3.77
C MET A 1 27.13 -19.03 3.70
N CYS A 2 26.48 -20.20 3.64
CA CYS A 2 27.19 -21.50 3.61
C CYS A 2 28.11 -21.70 2.39
N GLY A 3 27.73 -21.23 1.20
CA GLY A 3 28.55 -21.39 -0.01
C GLY A 3 29.90 -20.68 0.05
N ILE A 4 29.93 -19.45 0.57
CA ILE A 4 31.18 -18.67 0.73
C ILE A 4 32.07 -19.31 1.80
N TYR A 5 31.47 -19.73 2.92
CA TYR A 5 32.20 -20.43 3.98
C TYR A 5 32.81 -21.75 3.49
N LEU A 6 32.04 -22.56 2.76
CA LEU A 6 32.52 -23.82 2.20
C LEU A 6 33.59 -23.60 1.15
N PHE A 7 33.43 -22.60 0.28
CA PHE A 7 34.45 -22.21 -0.68
C PHE A 7 35.76 -21.84 0.01
N LEU A 8 35.72 -20.92 0.99
CA LEU A 8 36.90 -20.53 1.77
C LEU A 8 37.53 -21.72 2.50
N SER A 9 36.71 -22.61 3.07
CA SER A 9 37.20 -23.80 3.75
C SER A 9 37.85 -24.81 2.79
N ILE A 10 37.33 -24.98 1.57
CA ILE A 10 37.90 -25.86 0.55
C ILE A 10 39.21 -25.26 0.02
N THR A 11 39.21 -23.97 -0.29
CA THR A 11 40.42 -23.25 -0.74
C THR A 11 41.51 -23.31 0.32
N TYR A 12 41.19 -23.08 1.60
CA TYR A 12 42.13 -23.19 2.70
C TYR A 12 42.70 -24.62 2.85
N ARG A 13 41.86 -25.65 2.72
CA ARG A 13 42.29 -27.06 2.91
C ARG A 13 43.06 -27.64 1.72
N PHE A 14 42.66 -27.33 0.48
CA PHE A 14 43.13 -28.04 -0.71
C PHE A 14 43.96 -27.21 -1.69
N ILE A 15 43.88 -25.88 -1.62
CA ILE A 15 44.50 -24.98 -2.61
C ILE A 15 45.64 -24.17 -1.99
N MET A 16 45.49 -23.77 -0.73
CA MET A 16 46.44 -22.86 -0.06
C MET A 16 47.72 -23.58 0.40
N PRO A 17 48.92 -23.08 0.07
CA PRO A 17 50.18 -23.61 0.57
C PRO A 17 50.42 -23.23 2.04
N GLU A 18 51.27 -23.99 2.75
CA GLU A 18 51.43 -23.90 4.20
C GLU A 18 51.89 -22.51 4.69
N SER A 19 52.74 -21.83 3.92
CA SER A 19 53.18 -20.46 4.22
C SER A 19 52.05 -19.43 4.19
N LEU A 20 51.03 -19.64 3.35
CA LEU A 20 49.88 -18.74 3.23
C LEU A 20 48.78 -19.06 4.25
N LYS A 21 48.68 -20.31 4.70
CA LYS A 21 47.73 -20.73 5.74
C LYS A 21 47.96 -20.03 7.08
N GLU A 22 49.22 -19.81 7.45
CA GLU A 22 49.57 -19.09 8.68
C GLU A 22 49.07 -17.64 8.62
N SER A 23 49.34 -16.95 7.50
CA SER A 23 48.85 -15.59 7.25
C SER A 23 47.33 -15.53 7.27
N PHE A 24 46.64 -16.49 6.65
CA PHE A 24 45.18 -16.59 6.65
C PHE A 24 44.62 -16.78 8.07
N GLY A 25 45.29 -17.58 8.92
CA GLY A 25 44.93 -17.74 10.33
C GLY A 25 44.93 -16.42 11.09
N TYR A 26 45.97 -15.59 10.91
CA TYR A 26 46.02 -14.25 11.51
C TYR A 26 44.87 -13.35 11.02
N TYR A 27 44.51 -13.41 9.73
CA TYR A 27 43.36 -12.69 9.21
C TYR A 27 42.04 -13.16 9.82
N CYS A 28 41.86 -14.47 10.03
CA CYS A 28 40.65 -14.99 10.68
C CYS A 28 40.51 -14.46 12.12
N THR A 29 41.58 -14.52 12.92
CA THR A 29 41.58 -14.00 14.29
C THR A 29 41.36 -12.49 14.33
N TYR A 30 41.92 -11.75 13.37
CA TYR A 30 41.66 -10.31 13.22
C TYR A 30 40.18 -10.06 12.95
N CYS A 31 39.56 -10.79 12.02
CA CYS A 31 38.13 -10.66 11.72
C CYS A 31 37.22 -11.03 12.91
N GLU A 32 37.60 -12.03 13.70
CA GLU A 32 36.87 -12.44 14.91
C GLU A 32 36.85 -11.32 15.95
N TYR A 33 38.01 -10.71 16.23
CA TYR A 33 38.13 -9.57 17.15
C TYR A 33 37.24 -8.38 16.75
N PHE A 34 37.20 -8.03 15.46
CA PHE A 34 36.34 -6.97 14.96
C PHE A 34 34.86 -7.35 14.93
N GLY A 35 34.55 -8.63 14.72
CA GLY A 35 33.19 -9.16 14.71
C GLY A 35 32.49 -9.02 16.06
N GLU A 36 33.20 -9.27 17.16
CA GLU A 36 32.67 -9.10 18.53
C GLU A 36 32.54 -7.63 18.95
N SER A 37 33.37 -6.75 18.37
CA SER A 37 33.39 -5.32 18.71
C SER A 37 32.23 -4.52 18.11
N LEU A 38 31.55 -5.05 17.08
CA LEU A 38 30.45 -4.38 16.40
C LEU A 38 29.13 -4.61 17.16
N PRO A 39 28.47 -3.57 17.70
CA PRO A 39 27.19 -3.71 18.39
C PRO A 39 26.04 -3.83 17.39
N VAL A 40 26.11 -4.80 16.48
CA VAL A 40 25.13 -5.02 15.40
C VAL A 40 23.73 -5.19 15.98
N TYR A 41 23.61 -5.92 17.09
CA TYR A 41 22.34 -6.15 17.75
C TYR A 41 21.65 -4.86 18.23
N PHE A 42 22.43 -3.89 18.71
CA PHE A 42 21.91 -2.60 19.14
C PHE A 42 21.34 -1.83 17.95
N VAL A 43 22.12 -1.69 16.87
CA VAL A 43 21.68 -0.99 15.64
C VAL A 43 20.48 -1.71 15.00
N LEU A 44 20.50 -3.03 14.97
CA LEU A 44 19.39 -3.84 14.47
C LEU A 44 18.12 -3.63 15.30
N GLY A 45 18.24 -3.48 16.62
CA GLY A 45 17.13 -3.14 17.51
C GLY A 45 16.42 -1.86 17.09
N PHE A 46 17.15 -0.75 16.93
CA PHE A 46 16.54 0.52 16.47
C PHE A 46 15.99 0.43 15.06
N PHE A 47 16.68 -0.29 14.18
CA PHE A 47 16.25 -0.45 12.80
C PHE A 47 14.92 -1.20 12.72
N VAL A 48 14.82 -2.35 13.41
CA VAL A 48 13.60 -3.15 13.46
C VAL A 48 12.46 -2.36 14.12
N ASP A 49 12.72 -1.70 15.24
CA ASP A 49 11.72 -0.87 15.93
C ASP A 49 11.16 0.23 15.02
N THR A 50 12.05 0.94 14.30
CA THR A 50 11.66 1.97 13.34
C THR A 50 10.81 1.40 12.21
N ILE A 51 11.19 0.25 11.65
CA ILE A 51 10.43 -0.39 10.57
C ILE A 51 9.04 -0.82 11.05
N VAL A 52 8.96 -1.49 12.20
CA VAL A 52 7.69 -1.97 12.76
C VAL A 52 6.77 -0.80 13.08
N SER A 53 7.31 0.28 13.66
CA SER A 53 6.56 1.50 13.93
C SER A 53 5.99 2.12 12.66
N ARG A 54 6.79 2.27 11.61
CA ARG A 54 6.35 2.82 10.31
C ARG A 54 5.33 1.92 9.62
N TRP A 55 5.55 0.60 9.62
CA TRP A 55 4.60 -0.37 9.07
C TRP A 55 3.24 -0.28 9.79
N TRP A 56 3.25 -0.19 11.12
CA TRP A 56 2.03 -0.06 11.89
C TRP A 56 1.31 1.27 11.66
N GLN A 57 2.06 2.36 11.51
CA GLN A 57 1.49 3.65 11.09
C GLN A 57 0.83 3.57 9.72
N GLN A 58 1.47 2.92 8.73
CA GLN A 58 0.88 2.69 7.41
C GLN A 58 -0.40 1.86 7.50
N PHE A 59 -0.40 0.77 8.28
CA PHE A 59 -1.58 -0.06 8.48
C PHE A 59 -2.73 0.73 9.11
N ARG A 60 -2.47 1.54 10.15
CA ARG A 60 -3.49 2.38 10.79
C ARG A 60 -3.98 3.52 9.91
N SER A 61 -3.19 3.96 8.93
CA SER A 61 -3.61 5.00 7.97
C SER A 61 -4.53 4.47 6.86
N LEU A 62 -4.72 3.14 6.78
CA LEU A 62 -5.66 2.56 5.83
C LEU A 62 -7.08 3.02 6.19
N PRO A 63 -7.78 3.68 5.26
CA PRO A 63 -9.11 4.19 5.54
C PRO A 63 -10.12 3.03 5.45
N TRP A 64 -10.80 2.75 6.57
CA TRP A 64 -11.80 1.68 6.64
C TRP A 64 -13.15 2.19 6.13
N PRO A 65 -13.80 1.48 5.20
CA PRO A 65 -15.09 1.92 4.65
C PRO A 65 -16.24 1.84 5.66
N ASP A 66 -16.07 1.09 6.75
CA ASP A 66 -17.11 0.82 7.75
C ASP A 66 -17.60 2.08 8.45
N GLU A 67 -16.67 2.95 8.87
CA GLU A 67 -17.01 4.20 9.57
C GLU A 67 -17.84 5.11 8.67
N LEU A 68 -17.44 5.25 7.40
CA LEU A 68 -18.17 6.02 6.42
C LEU A 68 -19.54 5.41 6.11
N ALA A 69 -19.62 4.08 5.99
CA ALA A 69 -20.89 3.39 5.73
C ALA A 69 -21.89 3.59 6.88
N MET A 70 -21.41 3.52 8.13
CA MET A 70 -22.22 3.80 9.32
C MET A 70 -22.70 5.25 9.34
N LEU A 71 -21.81 6.21 9.08
CA LEU A 71 -22.15 7.63 9.00
C LEU A 71 -23.23 7.86 7.92
N LEU A 72 -22.98 7.36 6.71
CA LEU A 72 -23.91 7.50 5.61
C LEU A 72 -25.27 6.86 5.92
N SER A 73 -25.30 5.73 6.62
CA SER A 73 -26.54 5.09 7.06
C SER A 73 -27.26 5.87 8.16
N ALA A 74 -26.54 6.54 9.05
CA ALA A 74 -27.13 7.30 10.16
C ALA A 74 -27.75 8.62 9.70
N TYR A 75 -27.10 9.30 8.75
CA TYR A 75 -27.52 10.63 8.29
C TYR A 75 -28.51 10.58 7.11
N SER A 76 -28.55 9.50 6.33
CA SER A 76 -29.52 9.37 5.25
C SER A 76 -30.88 8.90 5.76
N LYS A 77 -31.86 9.80 5.68
CA LYS A 77 -33.24 9.52 6.06
C LYS A 77 -33.98 8.86 4.90
N GLY A 78 -34.78 7.84 5.20
CA GLY A 78 -35.62 7.19 4.21
C GLY A 78 -35.03 5.90 3.63
N ASN A 79 -35.94 5.07 3.13
CA ASN A 79 -35.65 3.73 2.62
C ASN A 79 -36.16 3.52 1.19
N SER A 80 -36.28 4.60 0.42
CA SER A 80 -36.63 4.51 -1.00
C SER A 80 -35.48 3.86 -1.78
N ASP A 81 -35.83 3.23 -2.91
CA ASP A 81 -34.84 2.65 -3.81
C ASP A 81 -33.84 3.70 -4.31
N HIS A 82 -34.30 4.93 -4.54
CA HIS A 82 -33.46 6.07 -4.92
C HIS A 82 -32.34 6.33 -3.89
N ILE A 83 -32.70 6.48 -2.62
CA ILE A 83 -31.74 6.76 -1.54
C ILE A 83 -30.82 5.56 -1.31
N ARG A 84 -31.35 4.33 -1.44
CA ARG A 84 -30.55 3.11 -1.39
C ARG A 84 -29.49 3.08 -2.49
N MET A 85 -29.84 3.51 -3.71
CA MET A 85 -28.91 3.59 -4.84
C MET A 85 -27.88 4.71 -4.67
N GLN A 86 -28.26 5.87 -4.13
CA GLN A 86 -27.32 6.94 -3.79
C GLN A 86 -26.30 6.46 -2.76
N ARG A 87 -26.73 5.80 -1.68
CA ARG A 87 -25.82 5.23 -0.66
C ARG A 87 -24.81 4.24 -1.26
N ARG A 88 -25.29 3.31 -2.10
CA ARG A 88 -24.45 2.32 -2.78
C ARG A 88 -23.43 2.99 -3.70
N THR A 89 -23.86 4.01 -4.43
CA THR A 89 -23.00 4.75 -5.37
C THR A 89 -21.91 5.53 -4.62
N ILE A 90 -22.24 6.18 -3.50
CA ILE A 90 -21.26 6.85 -2.63
C ILE A 90 -20.19 5.87 -2.16
N MET A 91 -20.59 4.72 -1.59
CA MET A 91 -19.63 3.72 -1.12
C MET A 91 -18.77 3.14 -2.26
N ARG A 92 -19.35 2.94 -3.44
CA ARG A 92 -18.62 2.47 -4.62
C ARG A 92 -17.58 3.49 -5.08
N TYR A 93 -17.91 4.77 -5.09
CA TYR A 93 -16.95 5.84 -5.41
C TYR A 93 -15.80 5.92 -4.40
N MET A 94 -16.07 5.72 -3.12
CA MET A 94 -15.01 5.69 -2.10
C MET A 94 -14.08 4.48 -2.27
N ASN A 95 -14.64 3.31 -2.58
CA ASN A 95 -13.85 2.13 -2.94
C ASN A 95 -13.00 2.35 -4.20
N LEU A 96 -13.55 3.02 -5.23
CA LEU A 96 -12.82 3.37 -6.44
C LEU A 96 -11.67 4.34 -6.16
N ALA A 97 -11.89 5.36 -5.31
CA ALA A 97 -10.84 6.27 -4.85
C ALA A 97 -9.70 5.52 -4.15
N TYR A 98 -10.01 4.54 -3.28
CA TYR A 98 -8.99 3.71 -2.63
C TYR A 98 -8.19 2.88 -3.61
N VAL A 99 -8.84 2.29 -4.62
CA VAL A 99 -8.13 1.54 -5.67
C VAL A 99 -7.16 2.45 -6.44
N PHE A 100 -7.58 3.67 -6.78
CA PHE A 100 -6.71 4.65 -7.43
C PHE A 100 -5.56 5.12 -6.53
N ALA A 101 -5.79 5.34 -5.23
CA ALA A 101 -4.72 5.65 -4.29
C ALA A 101 -3.71 4.50 -4.19
N PHE A 102 -4.19 3.25 -4.15
CA PHE A 102 -3.33 2.07 -4.14
C PHE A 102 -2.62 1.82 -5.47
N PHE A 103 -3.11 2.33 -6.60
CA PHE A 103 -2.31 2.32 -7.83
C PHE A 103 -1.05 3.16 -7.71
N VAL A 104 -0.95 4.13 -6.80
CA VAL A 104 0.31 4.86 -6.54
C VAL A 104 1.22 4.01 -5.66
N CYS A 105 0.69 3.54 -4.52
CA CYS A 105 1.50 3.00 -3.43
C CYS A 105 1.69 1.47 -3.45
N CYS A 106 0.88 0.72 -4.20
CA CYS A 106 0.81 -0.74 -4.16
C CYS A 106 0.86 -1.36 -5.56
N SER A 107 1.98 -2.02 -5.88
CA SER A 107 2.16 -2.72 -7.16
C SER A 107 1.16 -3.87 -7.35
N ARG A 108 0.75 -4.54 -6.27
CA ARG A 108 -0.23 -5.64 -6.30
C ARG A 108 -1.59 -5.17 -6.80
N THR A 109 -2.01 -3.96 -6.46
CA THR A 109 -3.28 -3.40 -6.95
C THR A 109 -3.23 -3.18 -8.46
N ARG A 110 -2.11 -2.67 -8.98
CA ARG A 110 -1.90 -2.53 -10.45
C ARG A 110 -1.92 -3.88 -11.17
N LEU A 111 -1.38 -4.92 -10.56
CA LEU A 111 -1.44 -6.28 -11.12
C LEU A 111 -2.86 -6.87 -11.07
N ARG A 112 -3.65 -6.53 -10.05
CA ARG A 112 -5.03 -6.98 -9.92
C ARG A 112 -5.97 -6.29 -10.91
N PHE A 113 -5.75 -5.02 -11.15
CA PHE A 113 -6.56 -4.21 -12.06
C PHE A 113 -5.67 -3.59 -13.16
N PRO A 114 -5.22 -4.40 -14.13
CA PRO A 114 -4.23 -3.97 -15.13
C PRO A 114 -4.79 -3.01 -16.18
N SER A 115 -6.11 -2.95 -16.35
CA SER A 115 -6.79 -2.08 -17.31
C SER A 115 -8.05 -1.48 -16.71
N GLU A 116 -8.52 -0.38 -17.27
CA GLU A 116 -9.77 0.26 -16.84
C GLU A 116 -10.96 -0.68 -17.00
N PHE A 117 -10.95 -1.55 -18.03
CA PHE A 117 -11.95 -2.60 -18.22
C PHE A 117 -12.04 -3.58 -17.04
N SER A 118 -10.91 -3.86 -16.38
CA SER A 118 -10.89 -4.71 -15.18
C SER A 118 -11.60 -4.05 -13.99
N LEU A 119 -11.60 -2.71 -13.90
CA LEU A 119 -12.35 -1.95 -12.89
C LEU A 119 -13.86 -2.03 -13.15
N ILE A 120 -14.26 -1.94 -14.43
CA ILE A 120 -15.66 -2.09 -14.84
C ILE A 120 -16.15 -3.50 -14.57
N SER A 121 -15.37 -4.50 -14.96
CA SER A 121 -15.70 -5.93 -14.76
C SER A 121 -15.81 -6.29 -13.27
N ALA A 122 -15.03 -5.63 -12.41
CA ALA A 122 -15.11 -5.78 -10.96
C ALA A 122 -16.28 -5.03 -10.31
N GLY A 123 -17.06 -4.26 -11.08
CA GLY A 123 -18.17 -3.46 -10.59
C GLY A 123 -17.74 -2.24 -9.76
N LEU A 124 -16.48 -1.80 -9.89
CA LEU A 124 -15.97 -0.63 -9.17
C LEU A 124 -16.32 0.68 -9.88
N ALA A 125 -16.43 0.65 -11.21
CA ALA A 125 -16.77 1.80 -12.04
C ALA A 125 -17.76 1.40 -13.15
N THR A 126 -18.56 2.35 -13.62
CA THR A 126 -19.31 2.18 -14.88
C THR A 126 -18.45 2.62 -16.06
N GLU A 127 -18.81 2.20 -17.27
CA GLU A 127 -18.11 2.61 -18.49
C GLU A 127 -18.10 4.14 -18.65
N HIS A 128 -19.25 4.79 -18.41
CA HIS A 128 -19.37 6.24 -18.46
C HIS A 128 -18.47 6.96 -17.44
N GLU A 129 -18.33 6.42 -16.24
CA GLU A 129 -17.42 7.00 -15.22
C GLU A 129 -15.96 6.86 -15.59
N ILE A 130 -15.56 5.72 -16.18
CA ILE A 130 -14.20 5.55 -16.69
C ILE A 130 -13.94 6.53 -17.84
N LEU A 131 -14.89 6.71 -18.77
CA LEU A 131 -14.76 7.70 -19.84
C LEU A 131 -14.60 9.12 -19.28
N ASN A 132 -15.41 9.48 -18.29
CA ASN A 132 -15.29 10.76 -17.60
C ASN A 132 -13.95 10.90 -16.87
N TYR A 133 -13.46 9.83 -16.23
CA TYR A 133 -12.16 9.82 -15.58
C TYR A 133 -11.04 10.07 -16.60
N VAL A 134 -11.03 9.36 -17.73
CA VAL A 134 -10.02 9.53 -18.78
C VAL A 134 -10.09 10.91 -19.43
N HIS A 135 -11.29 11.46 -19.64
CA HIS A 135 -11.47 12.78 -20.24
C HIS A 135 -11.04 13.92 -19.32
N ASN A 136 -11.32 13.82 -18.02
CA ASN A 136 -10.99 14.84 -17.03
C ASN A 136 -9.59 14.64 -16.39
N ALA A 137 -8.93 13.51 -16.66
CA ALA A 137 -7.56 13.30 -16.23
C ALA A 137 -6.63 14.16 -17.12
N PRO A 138 -5.98 15.21 -16.59
CA PRO A 138 -4.91 15.90 -17.31
C PRO A 138 -3.86 14.88 -17.76
N LEU A 139 -3.47 14.99 -19.03
CA LEU A 139 -2.56 14.09 -19.76
C LEU A 139 -1.17 13.90 -19.11
N ASN A 140 -0.91 14.45 -17.92
CA ASN A 140 0.40 14.46 -17.27
C ASN A 140 0.39 14.53 -15.73
N ASN A 141 -0.71 14.21 -15.04
CA ASN A 141 -0.79 14.29 -13.58
C ASN A 141 -1.07 12.91 -12.94
N PRO A 142 -0.60 12.66 -11.69
CA PRO A 142 -0.73 11.37 -11.01
C PRO A 142 -2.21 10.94 -10.89
N PRO A 143 -2.50 9.65 -10.65
CA PRO A 143 -3.88 9.16 -10.69
C PRO A 143 -4.75 10.03 -9.79
N HIS A 144 -5.82 10.57 -10.37
CA HIS A 144 -6.74 11.47 -9.70
C HIS A 144 -7.64 10.68 -8.75
N TYR A 145 -7.06 10.08 -7.71
CA TYR A 145 -7.77 9.31 -6.68
C TYR A 145 -8.81 10.16 -5.93
N MET A 146 -8.65 11.49 -5.97
CA MET A 146 -9.64 12.44 -5.44
C MET A 146 -10.90 12.55 -6.31
N LEU A 147 -10.86 12.21 -7.60
CA LEU A 147 -11.99 12.43 -8.50
C LEU A 147 -13.26 11.65 -8.07
N PRO A 148 -13.18 10.34 -7.73
CA PRO A 148 -14.35 9.64 -7.21
C PRO A 148 -14.85 10.21 -5.88
N THR A 149 -13.96 10.77 -5.03
CA THR A 149 -14.39 11.43 -3.78
C THR A 149 -15.20 12.70 -4.05
N ILE A 150 -14.87 13.44 -5.12
CA ILE A 150 -15.64 14.60 -5.58
C ILE A 150 -17.02 14.16 -6.10
N TRP A 151 -17.08 13.07 -6.86
CA TRP A 151 -18.37 12.51 -7.30
C TRP A 151 -19.25 12.06 -6.13
N ALA A 152 -18.66 11.43 -5.11
CA ALA A 152 -19.36 11.06 -3.89
C ALA A 152 -19.90 12.29 -3.15
N HIS A 153 -19.08 13.34 -3.04
CA HIS A 153 -19.49 14.61 -2.43
C HIS A 153 -20.67 15.25 -3.17
N ASN A 154 -20.66 15.26 -4.50
CA ASN A 154 -21.77 15.79 -5.29
C ASN A 154 -23.09 15.04 -5.04
N ILE A 155 -23.05 13.72 -4.87
CA ILE A 155 -24.24 12.95 -4.49
C ILE A 155 -24.72 13.33 -3.10
N ILE A 156 -23.82 13.53 -2.14
CA ILE A 156 -24.19 13.97 -0.78
C ILE A 156 -24.86 15.34 -0.82
N LEU A 157 -24.35 16.29 -1.63
CA LEU A 157 -24.98 17.59 -1.84
C LEU A 157 -26.37 17.46 -2.47
N GLN A 158 -26.54 16.56 -3.43
CA GLN A 158 -27.85 16.26 -4.01
C GLN A 158 -28.80 15.68 -2.97
N MET A 159 -28.37 14.71 -2.16
CA MET A 159 -29.18 14.14 -1.07
C MET A 159 -29.62 15.20 -0.07
N ARG A 160 -28.77 16.21 0.19
CA ARG A 160 -29.12 17.36 1.03
C ARG A 160 -30.20 18.24 0.39
N GLN A 161 -30.06 18.55 -0.91
CA GLN A 161 -31.06 19.32 -1.65
C GLN A 161 -32.41 18.61 -1.72
N GLU A 162 -32.39 17.27 -1.80
CA GLU A 162 -33.58 16.41 -1.79
C GLU A 162 -34.21 16.26 -0.39
N GLY A 163 -33.61 16.83 0.67
CA GLY A 163 -34.08 16.69 2.05
C GLY A 163 -33.88 15.27 2.63
N SER A 164 -33.03 14.46 2.01
CA SER A 164 -32.67 13.12 2.53
C SER A 164 -31.61 13.21 3.65
N ILE A 165 -30.96 14.36 3.82
CA ILE A 165 -29.99 14.64 4.90
C ILE A 165 -30.35 16.02 5.50
N ASP A 166 -30.64 16.06 6.81
CA ASP A 166 -31.34 17.20 7.44
C ASP A 166 -30.43 18.34 7.96
N SER A 167 -29.14 18.11 8.28
CA SER A 167 -28.16 19.18 8.66
C SER A 167 -26.77 18.60 8.97
N ASP A 168 -25.78 19.50 9.12
CA ASP A 168 -24.35 19.26 9.38
C ASP A 168 -24.06 18.35 10.59
#